data_AF-A0A3N0EUC4-F1
#
_entry.id   AF-A0A3N0EUC4-F1
#
_cell.length_a   1.000
_cell.length_b   1.000
_cell.length_c   1.000
_cell.angle_alpha   90.00
_cell.angle_beta   90.00
_cell.angle_gamma   90.00
#
_symmetry.space_group_name_H-M   'P 1'
#
loop_
_entity.id
_entity.type
_entity.pdbx_description
1 polymer ?
#
loop_
_entity_poly.entity_id
_entity_poly.type
_entity_poly.pdbx_seq_one_letter_code
_entity_poly.pdbx_strand_id
1 'polypeptide(L)' 'MEKELVNVKLVGKKGDRYEILFPNLNVPVSINENLYRKMQKSTMFRFNQTASPIENSYP' A
#
# COMPACT_ATOMS: atom_id res chain seq x y z
N MET A 1 -19.92 -1.27 14.72
CA MET A 1 -19.65 -1.67 13.32
C MET A 1 -18.16 -1.62 13.10
N GLU A 2 -17.51 -2.77 13.10
CA GLU A 2 -16.11 -2.86 12.65
C GLU A 2 -16.13 -2.61 11.14
N LYS A 3 -15.56 -1.48 10.69
CA LYS A 3 -15.36 -1.24 9.27
C LYS A 3 -14.18 -2.10 8.84
N GLU A 4 -14.42 -3.07 7.97
CA GLU A 4 -13.35 -3.84 7.35
C GLU A 4 -12.40 -2.89 6.61
N LEU A 5 -11.11 -2.97 6.95
CA LEU A 5 -10.06 -2.19 6.33
C LEU A 5 -9.86 -2.66 4.89
N VAL A 6 -9.74 -1.72 3.96
CA VAL A 6 -9.41 -2.06 2.57
C VAL A 6 -7.92 -2.38 2.48
N ASN A 7 -7.62 -3.64 2.20
CA ASN A 7 -6.25 -4.13 2.04
C ASN A 7 -5.71 -3.74 0.66
N VAL A 8 -4.80 -2.77 0.62
CA VAL A 8 -4.17 -2.27 -0.61
C VAL A 8 -2.70 -2.65 -0.68
N LYS A 9 -2.15 -2.67 -1.90
CA LYS A 9 -0.72 -2.92 -2.14
C LYS A 9 -0.09 -1.76 -2.89
N LEU A 10 1.07 -1.30 -2.45
CA LEU A 10 1.90 -0.39 -3.24
C LEU A 10 2.62 -1.22 -4.30
N VAL A 11 2.35 -0.93 -5.57
CA VAL A 11 3.00 -1.58 -6.72
C VAL A 11 4.32 -0.88 -7.06
N GLY A 12 4.33 0.45 -6.99
CA GLY A 12 5.52 1.24 -7.30
C GLY A 12 5.27 2.73 -7.32
N LYS A 13 6.28 3.49 -7.76
CA LYS A 13 6.21 4.94 -7.96
C LYS A 13 6.68 5.27 -9.38
N LYS A 14 5.89 6.07 -10.10
CA LYS A 14 6.21 6.59 -11.44
C LYS A 14 6.23 8.11 -11.39
N GLY A 15 7.42 8.71 -11.43
CA GLY A 15 7.58 10.15 -11.23
C GLY A 15 7.00 10.58 -9.88
N ASP A 16 6.05 11.51 -9.89
CA ASP A 16 5.39 12.04 -8.69
C ASP A 16 4.11 11.29 -8.27
N ARG A 17 3.86 10.12 -8.86
CA ARG A 17 2.66 9.32 -8.62
C ARG A 17 3.01 7.94 -8.07
N TYR A 18 2.19 7.47 -7.14
CA TYR A 18 2.25 6.12 -6.56
C TYR A 18 1.20 5.24 -7.23
N GLU A 19 1.56 4.01 -7.57
CA GLU A 19 0.64 3.02 -8.13
C GLU A 19 0.18 2.07 -7.02
N ILE A 20 -1.13 2.08 -6.75
CA ILE A 20 -1.77 1.28 -5.70
C ILE A 20 -2.70 0.25 -6.33
N LEU A 21 -2.53 -1.03 -5.98
CA LEU A 21 -3.44 -2.09 -6.35
C LEU A 21 -4.48 -2.29 -5.25
N PHE A 22 -5.74 -2.20 -5.63
CA PHE A 22 -6.89 -2.46 -4.76
C PHE A 22 -7.31 -3.93 -4.86
N PRO A 23 -7.93 -4.50 -3.81
CA PRO A 23 -8.20 -5.94 -3.76
C PRO A 23 -9.18 -6.41 -4.83
N ASN A 24 -10.08 -5.54 -5.27
CA ASN A 24 -11.11 -5.84 -6.28
C ASN A 24 -10.79 -5.19 -7.65
N LEU A 25 -9.55 -4.75 -7.87
CA LEU A 25 -9.16 -4.07 -9.10
C LEU A 25 -7.95 -4.77 -9.71
N ASN A 26 -8.06 -5.19 -10.97
CA ASN A 26 -6.97 -5.84 -11.68
C ASN A 26 -5.89 -4.86 -12.17
N VAL A 27 -6.22 -3.57 -12.25
CA VAL A 27 -5.33 -2.52 -12.76
C VAL A 27 -4.85 -1.64 -11.59
N PRO A 28 -3.55 -1.32 -11.49
CA PRO A 28 -3.07 -0.37 -10.49
C PRO A 28 -3.63 1.03 -10.70
N VAL A 29 -4.02 1.68 -9.62
CA VAL A 29 -4.51 3.07 -9.62
C VAL A 29 -3.35 4.00 -9.32
N SER A 30 -3.11 4.97 -10.21
CA SER A 30 -2.14 6.03 -9.99
C SER A 30 -2.72 7.13 -9.09
N ILE A 31 -2.10 7.37 -7.94
CA ILE A 31 -2.45 8.43 -7.00
C ILE A 31 -1.27 9.37 -6.78
N ASN A 32 -1.56 10.63 -6.44
CA ASN A 32 -0.52 11.58 -6.09
C ASN A 32 0.03 11.36 -4.67
N GLU A 33 1.15 12.00 -4.36
CA GLU A 33 1.81 11.89 -3.07
C GLU A 33 0.94 12.33 -1.88
N ASN A 34 0.18 13.41 -2.03
CA ASN A 34 -0.66 13.92 -0.95
C ASN A 34 -1.74 12.90 -0.56
N LEU A 35 -2.40 12.29 -1.55
CA LEU A 35 -3.41 11.25 -1.33
C LEU A 35 -2.78 10.00 -0.73
N TYR A 36 -1.62 9.58 -1.24
CA TYR A 36 -0.89 8.44 -0.69
C TYR A 36 -0.58 8.61 0.81
N ARG A 37 -0.05 9.78 1.20
CA ARG A 37 0.22 10.10 2.62
C ARG A 37 -1.04 10.12 3.47
N LYS A 38 -2.17 10.58 2.94
CA LYS A 38 -3.47 10.53 3.63
C LYS A 38 -3.96 9.10 3.80
N MET A 39 -3.82 8.26 2.78
CA MET A 39 -4.21 6.84 2.84
C MET A 39 -3.40 6.08 3.88
N GLN A 40 -2.09 6.34 3.98
CA GLN A 40 -1.23 5.71 5.00
C GLN A 40 -1.63 6.05 6.45
N LYS A 41 -2.20 7.24 6.69
CA LYS A 41 -2.65 7.68 8.01
C LYS A 41 -4.12 7.36 8.29
N SER A 42 -4.84 6.82 7.31
CA SER A 42 -6.26 6.56 7.41
C SER A 42 -6.53 5.21 8.07
N THR A 43 -7.51 5.17 8.97
CA THR A 43 -8.05 3.94 9.54
C THR A 43 -9.02 3.23 8.60
N MET A 44 -9.00 3.53 7.29
CA MET A 44 -9.80 2.85 6.27
C MET A 44 -8.97 1.95 5.36
N PHE A 45 -7.65 2.14 5.31
CA PHE A 45 -6.75 1.42 4.41
C PHE A 45 -5.68 0.71 5.20
N ARG A 46 -5.35 -0.50 4.77
CA ARG A 46 -4.21 -1.26 5.28
C ARG A 46 -3.27 -1.55 4.13
N PHE A 47 -2.06 -1.04 4.21
CA PHE A 47 -1.01 -1.34 3.24
C PHE A 47 -0.36 -2.66 3.64
N ASN A 48 -0.48 -3.67 2.79
CA ASN A 48 0.21 -4.94 3.00
C ASN A 48 1.69 -4.73 2.71
N GLN A 49 2.48 -4.50 3.76
CA GLN A 49 3.93 -4.50 3.68
C GLN A 49 4.34 -5.95 3.41
N THR A 50 4.78 -6.26 2.18
CA THR A 50 5.50 -7.51 1.95
C THR A 50 6.81 -7.39 2.72
N ALA A 51 6.83 -7.92 3.93
CA ALA A 51 8.07 -8.26 4.60
C ALA A 51 8.83 -9.18 3.65
N SER A 52 9.88 -8.68 3.01
CA SER A 52 10.91 -9.56 2.47
C SER A 52 11.49 -10.36 3.64
N PRO A 53 11.66 -11.70 3.49
CA PRO A 53 12.12 -12.55 4.57
C PRO A 53 13.54 -12.18 4.98
N ILE A 54 13.75 -12.06 6.30
CA ILE A 54 14.97 -12.39 7.04
C ILE A 54 16.12 -12.94 6.17
N GLU A 55 17.17 -12.15 5.96
CA GLU A 55 18.51 -12.71 5.82
C GLU A 55 19.08 -12.92 7.22
N ASN A 56 19.16 -14.20 7.62
CA ASN A 56 19.93 -14.63 8.78
C ASN A 56 21.41 -14.29 8.59
N SER A 57 22.05 -13.69 9.59
CA SER A 57 23.24 -14.25 10.25
C SER A 57 23.72 -13.34 11.38
N TYR A 58 23.59 -13.83 12.61
CA TYR A 58 24.40 -13.41 13.74
C TYR A 58 25.86 -13.82 13.50
N PRO A 59 26.84 -12.95 13.83
CA PRO A 59 28.02 -13.35 14.59
C PRO A 59 27.81 -13.16 16.09
#